data_AF-A0AAN9GQ33-F1
#
_entry.id   AF-A0AAN9GQ33-F1
#
_cell.length_a   1.000
_cell.length_b   1.000
_cell.length_c   1.000
_cell.angle_alpha   90.00
_cell.angle_beta   90.00
_cell.angle_gamma   90.00
#
_symmetry.space_group_name_H-M   'P 1'
#
loop_
_entity.id
_entity.type
_entity.pdbx_description
1 polymer ?
#
loop_
_entity_poly.entity_id
_entity_poly.type
_entity_poly.pdbx_seq_one_letter_code
_entity_poly.pdbx_strand_id
1 'polypeptide(L)'
;MVTGEGCGYLASALSSNPSSLLRDLDLGYNPLRDSGLKMLSDLLKEPNCTLNTLRLRGCKVTGEGCGYLASALSSNPSSLLRDLDLGYNPLGDSGLKMLSDLLKEPNCTLNTLRYVEQ
;
A
#
# COMPACT_ATOMS: atom_id res chain seq x y z
N MET A 1 -16.02 -5.71 -8.59
CA MET A 1 -15.63 -5.45 -7.18
C MET A 1 -14.43 -6.34 -6.88
N VAL A 2 -13.27 -5.77 -6.62
CA VAL A 2 -12.09 -6.50 -6.16
C VAL A 2 -12.27 -6.80 -4.67
N THR A 3 -12.15 -8.06 -4.28
CA THR A 3 -12.16 -8.47 -2.87
C THR A 3 -10.71 -8.59 -2.36
N GLY A 4 -10.53 -8.79 -1.05
CA GLY A 4 -9.20 -9.10 -0.50
C GLY A 4 -8.55 -10.33 -1.17
N GLU A 5 -9.34 -11.35 -1.52
CA GLU A 5 -8.85 -12.51 -2.29
C GLU A 5 -8.38 -12.11 -3.70
N GLY A 6 -9.10 -11.18 -4.35
CA GLY A 6 -8.67 -10.59 -5.61
C GLY A 6 -7.31 -9.87 -5.54
N CYS A 7 -7.00 -9.21 -4.40
CA CYS A 7 -5.68 -8.65 -4.17
C CYS A 7 -4.59 -9.72 -4.10
N GLY A 8 -4.91 -10.90 -3.56
CA GLY A 8 -4.01 -12.05 -3.53
C GLY A 8 -3.63 -12.49 -4.93
N TYR A 9 -4.61 -12.70 -5.80
CA TYR A 9 -4.35 -13.07 -7.20
C TYR A 9 -3.55 -12.00 -7.94
N LEU A 10 -3.87 -10.72 -7.73
CA LEU A 10 -3.12 -9.62 -8.34
C LEU A 10 -1.67 -9.57 -7.85
N ALA A 11 -1.45 -9.69 -6.53
CA ALA A 11 -0.12 -9.71 -5.94
C ALA A 11 0.70 -10.90 -6.46
N SER A 12 0.12 -12.10 -6.50
CA SER A 12 0.78 -13.29 -7.05
C SER A 12 1.13 -13.14 -8.54
N ALA A 13 0.24 -12.54 -9.34
CA ALA A 13 0.48 -12.29 -10.75
C ALA A 13 1.63 -11.29 -10.99
N LEU A 14 1.72 -10.24 -10.16
CA LEU A 14 2.79 -9.24 -10.24
C LEU A 14 4.12 -9.81 -9.75
N SER A 15 4.12 -10.56 -8.64
CA SER A 15 5.30 -11.24 -8.09
C SER A 15 5.90 -12.25 -9.07
N SER A 16 5.03 -13.03 -9.74
CA SER A 16 5.45 -14.03 -10.74
C SER A 16 5.88 -13.41 -12.08
N ASN A 17 5.73 -12.09 -12.26
CA ASN A 17 6.08 -11.39 -13.48
C ASN A 17 7.09 -10.26 -13.21
N PRO A 18 8.38 -10.58 -13.00
CA PRO A 18 9.40 -9.59 -12.68
C PRO A 18 9.67 -8.57 -13.79
N SER A 19 9.23 -8.85 -15.02
CA SER A 19 9.30 -7.91 -16.16
C SER A 19 8.06 -7.01 -16.28
N SER A 20 7.12 -7.09 -15.33
CA SER A 20 5.94 -6.24 -15.30
C SER A 20 6.32 -4.76 -15.32
N LEU A 21 5.79 -4.04 -16.30
CA LEU A 21 5.95 -2.59 -16.45
C LEU A 21 4.89 -1.80 -15.66
N LEU A 22 4.09 -2.46 -14.83
CA LEU A 22 3.03 -1.80 -14.07
C LEU A 22 3.64 -0.85 -13.03
N ARG A 23 3.38 0.45 -13.19
CA ARG A 23 3.85 1.50 -12.27
C ARG A 23 2.72 2.07 -11.42
N ASP A 24 1.49 2.03 -11.91
CA ASP A 24 0.34 2.65 -11.27
C ASP A 24 -0.74 1.60 -11.02
N LEU A 25 -1.12 1.46 -9.75
CA LEU A 25 -2.22 0.58 -9.35
C LEU A 25 -3.28 1.38 -8.61
N ASP A 26 -4.47 1.47 -9.19
CA ASP A 26 -5.65 2.07 -8.57
C ASP A 26 -6.69 0.99 -8.29
N LEU A 27 -6.99 0.80 -7.00
CA LEU A 27 -8.02 -0.11 -6.51
C LEU A 27 -9.06 0.63 -5.67
N GLY A 28 -9.16 1.96 -5.80
CA GLY A 28 -10.08 2.79 -5.04
C GLY A 28 -11.51 2.27 -5.06
N TYR A 29 -12.19 2.44 -3.93
CA TYR A 29 -13.58 2.07 -3.67
C TYR A 29 -13.87 0.57 -3.84
N ASN A 30 -12.86 -0.28 -3.68
CA ASN A 30 -13.02 -1.73 -3.55
C ASN A 30 -12.82 -2.15 -2.09
N PRO A 31 -13.68 -3.00 -1.50
CA PRO A 31 -13.59 -3.34 -0.08
C PRO A 31 -12.48 -4.39 0.19
N LEU A 32 -11.22 -3.98 -0.01
CA LEU A 32 -10.05 -4.82 0.16
C LEU A 32 -9.83 -5.21 1.63
N ARG A 33 -10.18 -4.28 2.54
CA ARG A 33 -9.91 -4.38 3.98
C ARG A 33 -8.41 -4.54 4.28
N ASP A 34 -8.07 -4.76 5.54
CA ASP A 34 -6.68 -4.93 5.97
C ASP A 34 -6.02 -6.18 5.38
N SER A 35 -6.80 -7.25 5.12
CA SER A 35 -6.28 -8.47 4.48
C SER A 35 -5.83 -8.24 3.04
N GLY A 36 -6.59 -7.48 2.24
CA GLY A 36 -6.17 -7.11 0.90
C GLY A 36 -4.95 -6.19 0.90
N LEU A 37 -4.89 -5.22 1.82
CA LEU A 37 -3.71 -4.36 1.98
C LEU A 37 -2.48 -5.16 2.44
N LYS A 38 -2.65 -6.17 3.30
CA LYS A 38 -1.55 -7.06 3.70
C LYS A 38 -0.92 -7.76 2.49
N MET A 39 -1.73 -8.31 1.59
CA MET A 39 -1.24 -8.96 0.37
C MET A 39 -0.49 -7.99 -0.55
N LEU A 40 -1.00 -6.77 -0.73
CA LEU A 40 -0.30 -5.73 -1.49
C LEU A 40 0.99 -5.26 -0.79
N SER A 41 0.99 -5.24 0.55
CA SER A 41 2.18 -4.89 1.35
C SER A 41 3.27 -5.95 1.21
N ASP A 42 2.89 -7.23 1.14
CA ASP A 42 3.84 -8.32 0.89
C ASP A 42 4.47 -8.20 -0.51
N LEU A 43 3.70 -7.80 -1.53
CA LEU A 43 4.26 -7.45 -2.85
C LEU A 43 5.23 -6.26 -2.76
N LEU A 44 4.93 -5.22 -1.98
CA LEU A 44 5.79 -4.05 -1.82
C LEU A 44 7.11 -4.36 -1.09
N LYS A 45 7.20 -5.48 -0.34
CA LYS A 45 8.47 -5.96 0.24
C LYS A 45 9.40 -6.56 -0.80
N GLU A 46 8.87 -6.98 -1.96
CA GLU A 46 9.68 -7.62 -2.97
C GLU A 46 10.63 -6.61 -3.63
N PRO A 47 11.92 -6.96 -3.80
CA PRO A 47 12.93 -6.03 -4.32
C PRO A 47 12.71 -5.66 -5.79
N ASN A 48 11.94 -6.46 -6.52
CA ASN A 48 11.55 -6.26 -7.91
C ASN A 48 10.18 -5.59 -8.06
N CYS A 49 9.54 -5.16 -6.97
CA CYS A 49 8.26 -4.46 -7.06
C CYS A 49 8.42 -3.16 -7.87
N THR A 50 7.64 -3.04 -8.95
CA THR A 50 7.77 -1.94 -9.92
C THR A 50 6.81 -0.77 -9.67
N LEU A 51 5.93 -0.86 -8.67
CA LEU A 51 4.92 0.15 -8.41
C LEU A 51 5.52 1.48 -7.93
N ASN A 52 5.15 2.55 -8.61
CA ASN A 52 5.41 3.94 -8.24
C ASN A 52 4.20 4.57 -7.55
N THR A 53 2.99 4.17 -7.92
CA THR A 53 1.75 4.74 -7.38
C THR A 53 0.80 3.66 -6.91
N LEU A 54 0.25 3.82 -5.71
CA LEU A 54 -0.79 2.96 -5.15
C LEU A 54 -1.95 3.81 -4.62
N ARG A 55 -3.14 3.65 -5.20
CA ARG A 55 -4.37 4.35 -4.77
C ARG A 55 -5.38 3.36 -4.21
N LEU A 56 -5.72 3.54 -2.93
CA LEU A 56 -6.63 2.66 -2.17
C LEU A 56 -7.72 3.47 -1.47
N ARG A 57 -8.17 4.55 -2.11
CA ARG A 57 -9.19 5.44 -1.56
C ARG A 57 -10.46 4.66 -1.22
N GLY A 58 -11.02 4.76 -0.02
CA GLY A 58 -12.30 4.11 0.31
C GLY A 58 -12.29 2.58 0.32
N CYS A 59 -11.14 1.96 0.60
CA CYS A 59 -10.96 0.50 0.57
C CYS A 59 -11.29 -0.25 1.87
N LYS A 60 -11.85 0.46 2.87
CA LYS A 60 -12.15 -0.06 4.23
C LYS A 60 -10.89 -0.54 4.97
N VAL A 61 -9.75 0.11 4.70
CA VAL A 61 -8.49 -0.10 5.41
C VAL A 61 -8.55 0.57 6.78
N THR A 62 -8.03 -0.08 7.80
CA THR A 62 -7.92 0.45 9.16
C THR A 62 -6.47 0.70 9.55
N GLY A 63 -6.23 1.13 10.79
CA GLY A 63 -4.88 1.28 11.33
C GLY A 63 -4.06 -0.03 11.32
N GLU A 64 -4.71 -1.20 11.36
CA GLU A 64 -3.99 -2.47 11.21
C GLU A 64 -3.33 -2.58 9.82
N GLY A 65 -4.07 -2.22 8.77
CA GLY A 65 -3.57 -2.15 7.41
C GLY A 65 -2.39 -1.18 7.25
N CYS A 66 -2.43 -0.03 7.93
CA CYS A 66 -1.30 0.90 7.96
C CYS A 66 -0.03 0.27 8.54
N GLY A 67 -0.16 -0.60 9.55
CA GLY A 67 0.97 -1.32 10.14
C GLY A 67 1.65 -2.25 9.15
N TYR A 68 0.87 -3.02 8.36
CA TYR A 68 1.42 -3.88 7.31
C TYR A 68 2.17 -3.06 6.24
N LEU A 69 1.57 -1.95 5.81
CA LEU A 69 2.13 -1.09 4.78
C LEU A 69 3.41 -0.38 5.24
N ALA A 70 3.40 0.18 6.45
CA ALA A 70 4.58 0.81 7.04
C ALA A 70 5.72 -0.19 7.18
N SER A 71 5.46 -1.37 7.77
CA SER A 71 6.46 -2.43 7.90
C SER A 71 7.06 -2.85 6.55
N ALA A 72 6.22 -2.96 5.50
CA ALA A 72 6.70 -3.31 4.17
C ALA A 72 7.69 -2.27 3.62
N LEU A 73 7.30 -0.99 3.64
CA LEU A 73 8.11 0.11 3.10
C LEU A 73 9.39 0.33 3.92
N SER A 74 9.34 0.24 5.26
CA SER A 74 10.53 0.31 6.12
C SER A 74 11.53 -0.81 5.83
N SER A 75 11.04 -2.02 5.51
CA SER A 75 11.88 -3.19 5.23
C SER A 75 12.45 -3.22 3.81
N ASN A 76 11.88 -2.45 2.88
CA ASN A 76 12.32 -2.40 1.48
C ASN A 76 12.81 -0.98 1.11
N PRO A 77 14.08 -0.64 1.44
CA PRO A 77 14.65 0.67 1.10
C PRO A 77 14.77 0.91 -0.41
N SER A 78 14.68 -0.15 -1.22
CA SER A 78 14.71 -0.08 -2.69
C SER A 78 13.33 0.11 -3.32
N SER A 79 12.27 0.22 -2.51
CA SER A 79 10.90 0.39 -3.01
C SER A 79 10.79 1.59 -3.96
N LEU A 80 10.14 1.37 -5.10
CA LEU A 80 9.90 2.41 -6.11
C LEU A 80 8.64 3.23 -5.82
N LEU A 81 7.88 2.90 -4.77
CA LEU A 81 6.65 3.61 -4.44
C LEU A 81 6.97 5.06 -4.05
N ARG A 82 6.31 6.00 -4.73
CA ARG A 82 6.46 7.46 -4.51
C ARG A 82 5.15 8.11 -4.12
N ASP A 83 4.02 7.58 -4.59
CA ASP A 83 2.71 8.17 -4.40
C ASP A 83 1.74 7.16 -3.79
N LEU A 84 1.22 7.49 -2.61
CA LEU A 84 0.28 6.66 -1.86
C LEU A 84 -0.97 7.45 -1.51
N ASP A 85 -2.14 6.96 -1.92
CA ASP A 85 -3.44 7.54 -1.56
C ASP A 85 -4.26 6.56 -0.72
N LEU A 86 -4.49 6.92 0.54
CA LEU A 86 -5.29 6.17 1.51
C LEU A 86 -6.56 6.93 1.93
N GLY A 87 -6.98 7.96 1.19
CA GLY A 87 -8.15 8.77 1.54
C GLY A 87 -9.43 7.96 1.75
N TYR A 88 -10.38 8.50 2.50
CA TYR A 88 -11.68 7.87 2.79
C TYR A 88 -11.55 6.49 3.45
N ASN A 89 -10.45 6.21 4.16
CA ASN A 89 -10.28 5.00 4.97
C ASN A 89 -10.29 5.34 6.48
N PRO A 90 -10.91 4.48 7.32
CA PRO A 90 -10.93 4.65 8.78
C PRO A 90 -9.60 4.24 9.43
N LEU A 91 -8.51 4.96 9.14
CA LEU A 91 -7.16 4.62 9.62
C LEU A 91 -7.01 4.79 11.15
N GLY A 92 -7.72 5.79 11.71
CA GLY A 92 -7.60 6.19 13.11
C GLY A 92 -6.22 6.76 13.47
N ASP A 93 -6.11 7.32 14.67
CA ASP A 93 -4.88 7.98 15.14
C ASP A 93 -3.67 7.05 15.15
N SER A 94 -3.87 5.77 15.46
CA SER A 94 -2.79 4.78 15.46
C SER A 94 -2.25 4.53 14.04
N GLY A 95 -3.13 4.41 13.04
CA GLY A 95 -2.73 4.26 11.64
C GLY A 95 -2.01 5.51 11.12
N LEU A 96 -2.53 6.69 11.42
CA LEU A 96 -1.89 7.96 11.06
C LEU A 96 -0.52 8.13 11.74
N LYS A 97 -0.38 7.72 12.99
CA LYS A 97 0.90 7.72 13.69
C LYS A 97 1.93 6.81 13.01
N MET A 98 1.54 5.59 12.64
CA MET A 98 2.44 4.66 11.93
C MET A 98 2.91 5.23 10.58
N LEU A 99 1.99 5.84 9.81
CA LEU A 99 2.36 6.49 8.55
C LEU A 99 3.24 7.72 8.79
N SER A 100 2.97 8.51 9.83
CA SER A 100 3.81 9.66 10.19
C SER A 100 5.22 9.24 10.60
N ASP A 101 5.36 8.13 11.32
CA ASP A 101 6.66 7.62 11.73
C ASP A 101 7.43 7.05 10.54
N LEU A 102 6.76 6.33 9.62
CA LEU A 102 7.34 5.90 8.34
C LEU A 102 7.91 7.10 7.55
N LEU A 103 7.19 8.22 7.46
CA LEU A 103 7.64 9.41 6.73
C LEU A 103 8.89 10.07 7.33
N LYS A 104 9.23 9.78 8.59
CA LYS A 104 10.45 10.29 9.25
C LYS A 104 11.65 9.37 9.03
N GLU A 105 11.44 8.16 8.51
CA GLU A 105 12.53 7.22 8.30
C GLU A 105 13.45 7.72 7.18
N PRO A 106 14.77 7.59 7.33
CA PRO A 106 15.74 8.10 6.35
C PRO A 106 15.66 7.38 5.00
N ASN A 107 15.13 6.17 4.99
CA ASN A 107 14.89 5.33 3.81
C ASN A 107 13.44 5.41 3.31
N CYS A 108 12.61 6.31 3.86
CA CYS A 108 11.27 6.52 3.33
C CYS A 108 11.37 7.00 1.89
N THR A 109 10.68 6.31 1.00
CA THR A 109 10.75 6.61 -0.43
C THR A 109 9.54 7.40 -0.94
N LEU A 110 8.52 7.61 -0.10
CA LEU A 110 7.30 8.32 -0.48
C LEU A 110 7.57 9.82 -0.66
N ASN A 111 7.14 10.37 -1.80
CA ASN A 111 7.09 11.80 -2.05
C ASN A 111 5.73 12.39 -1.67
N THR A 112 4.66 11.61 -1.88
CA THR A 112 3.29 12.03 -1.60
C THR A 112 2.55 10.96 -0.81
N LEU A 113 2.02 11.36 0.35
CA LEU A 113 0.99 10.63 1.08
C LEU A 113 -0.30 11.46 1.08
N ARG A 114 -1.39 10.91 0.55
CA ARG A 114 -2.72 11.54 0.59
C ARG A 114 -3.61 10.83 1.58
N TYR A 115 -4.19 11.62 2.47
CA TYR A 115 -5.24 11.19 3.38
C TYR A 115 -6.30 12.29 3.48
N VAL A 116 -7.56 11.87 3.51
CA VAL A 116 -8.72 12.72 3.77
C VAL A 116 -9.74 11.87 4.50
N GLU A 117 -10.36 12.43 5.53
CA GLU A 117 -11.41 11.76 6.31
C GLU A 117 -12.73 11.70 5.51
N GLN A 118 -13.65 10.81 5.93
CA GLN A 118 -14.99 10.70 5.34
C GLN A 118 -15.93 11.77 5.91
#